data_AF-A0A3N6NB36-F1
#
_entry.id   AF-A0A3N6NB36-F1
#
_cell.length_a   1.000
_cell.length_b   1.000
_cell.length_c   1.000
_cell.angle_alpha   90.00
_cell.angle_beta   90.00
_cell.angle_gamma   90.00
#
_symmetry.space_group_name_H-M   'P 1'
#
loop_
_entity.id
_entity.type
_entity.pdbx_description
1 polymer ?
#
loop_
_entity_poly.entity_id
_entity_poly.type
_entity_poly.pdbx_seq_one_letter_code
_entity_poly.pdbx_strand_id
1 'polypeptide(L)' 'MSSSPAGQFVGAFLILAGFALVVVSMITPPDPLTLVVWLVPAVLAAAVLAYLLAYKGGLERLQDRL' A
#
# COMPACT_ATOMS: atom_id res chain seq x y z
N MET A 1 0.85 -14.09 17.61
CA MET A 1 1.86 -13.05 17.95
C MET A 1 1.21 -11.72 17.66
N SER A 2 1.01 -10.85 18.66
CA SER A 2 0.48 -9.51 18.46
C SER A 2 1.48 -8.72 17.62
N SER A 3 1.28 -8.67 16.31
CA SER A 3 2.10 -7.89 15.39
C SER A 3 2.11 -6.45 15.88
N SER A 4 3.29 -5.88 16.14
CA SER A 4 3.39 -4.48 16.53
C SER A 4 2.74 -3.59 15.46
N PRO A 5 2.14 -2.44 15.81
CA PRO A 5 1.55 -1.53 14.83
C PRO A 5 2.53 -1.16 13.71
N ALA A 6 3.82 -1.07 14.03
CA ALA A 6 4.88 -0.89 13.04
C ALA A 6 5.00 -2.07 12.07
N GLY A 7 4.94 -3.32 12.56
CA GLY A 7 4.95 -4.51 11.71
C GLY A 7 3.71 -4.60 10.80
N GLN A 8 2.54 -4.25 11.32
CA GLN A 8 1.31 -4.17 10.53
C GLN A 8 1.38 -3.09 9.45
N PHE A 9 1.93 -1.92 9.79
CA PHE A 9 2.15 -0.83 8.84
C PHE A 9 3.08 -1.26 7.72
N VAL A 10 4.26 -1.80 8.05
CA VAL A 10 5.24 -2.23 7.04
C VAL A 10 4.64 -3.32 6.14
N GLY A 11 3.95 -4.30 6.72
CA GLY A 11 3.27 -5.36 5.95
C GLY A 11 2.22 -4.78 5.00
N ALA A 12 1.29 -3.96 5.50
CA ALA A 12 0.25 -3.34 4.69
C ALA A 12 0.83 -2.41 3.61
N PHE A 13 1.85 -1.62 3.95
CA PHE A 13 2.52 -0.72 3.02
C PHE A 13 3.19 -1.48 1.88
N LEU A 14 3.95 -2.53 2.17
CA LEU A 14 4.63 -3.33 1.15
C LEU A 14 3.63 -3.99 0.19
N ILE A 15 2.51 -4.51 0.71
CA ILE A 15 1.44 -5.10 -0.11
C ILE A 15 0.81 -4.02 -1.01
N LEU A 16 0.42 -2.87 -0.44
CA LEU A 16 -0.23 -1.80 -1.20
C LEU A 16 0.70 -1.16 -2.23
N ALA A 17 1.97 -0.95 -1.88
CA ALA A 17 2.98 -0.41 -2.79
C ALA A 17 3.32 -1.40 -3.91
N GLY A 18 3.43 -2.70 -3.59
CA GLY A 18 3.61 -3.75 -4.60
C GLY A 18 2.40 -3.82 -5.56
N PHE A 19 1.19 -3.75 -5.03
CA PHE A 19 -0.02 -3.70 -5.85
C PHE A 19 -0.06 -2.45 -6.74
N ALA A 20 0.27 -1.28 -6.19
CA ALA A 20 0.37 -0.03 -6.94
C ALA A 20 1.38 -0.15 -8.09
N LEU A 21 2.55 -0.75 -7.85
CA LEU A 21 3.56 -0.98 -8.88
C LEU A 21 3.02 -1.84 -10.02
N VAL A 22 2.33 -2.95 -9.71
CA VAL A 22 1.74 -3.84 -10.73
C VAL A 22 0.70 -3.08 -11.56
N VAL A 23 -0.22 -2.38 -10.90
CA VAL A 23 -1.29 -1.63 -11.59
C VAL A 23 -0.71 -0.53 -12.47
N VAL A 24 0.22 0.30 -11.94
CA VAL A 24 0.87 1.37 -12.72
C VAL A 24 1.59 0.78 -13.93
N SER A 25 2.34 -0.30 -13.74
CA SER A 25 3.06 -0.97 -14.84
C SER A 25 2.15 -1.53 -15.94
N MET A 26 0.89 -1.86 -15.62
CA MET A 26 -0.09 -2.34 -16.60
C MET A 26 -0.75 -1.22 -17.42
N ILE A 27 -0.86 -0.02 -16.85
CA ILE A 27 -1.64 1.09 -17.45
C ILE A 27 -0.76 2.18 -18.06
N THR A 28 0.51 2.27 -17.67
CA THR A 28 1.45 3.25 -18.22
C THR A 28 2.25 2.67 -19.38
N PRO A 29 2.69 3.51 -20.34
CA PRO A 29 3.67 3.07 -21.34
C PRO A 29 4.95 2.53 -20.68
N PRO A 30 5.72 1.68 -21.37
CA PRO A 30 6.91 1.02 -20.82
C PRO A 30 8.13 1.96 -20.70
N ASP A 31 7.92 3.24 -20.42
CA ASP A 31 8.97 4.21 -20.20
C ASP A 31 9.17 4.50 -18.70
N PRO A 32 10.42 4.56 -18.23
CA PRO A 32 10.72 4.64 -16.79
C PRO A 32 10.29 5.96 -16.15
N LEU A 33 10.27 7.06 -16.91
CA LEU A 33 9.89 8.37 -16.40
C LEU A 33 8.39 8.43 -16.10
N THR A 34 7.54 8.01 -17.03
CA THR A 34 6.09 7.96 -16.83
C THR A 34 5.74 7.00 -15.71
N LEU A 35 6.39 5.84 -15.64
CA LEU A 35 6.20 4.90 -14.54
C LEU A 35 6.46 5.58 -13.20
N VAL A 36 7.58 6.27 -13.01
CA VAL A 36 7.90 6.96 -11.75
C VAL A 36 6.90 8.08 -11.44
N VAL A 37 6.52 8.88 -12.43
CA VAL A 37 5.55 9.99 -12.26
C VAL A 37 4.20 9.49 -11.74
N TRP A 38 3.73 8.33 -12.21
CA TRP A 38 2.48 7.73 -11.73
C TRP A 38 2.66 6.90 -10.46
N LEU A 39 3.81 6.25 -10.28
CA LEU A 39 4.08 5.40 -9.13
C LEU A 39 4.27 6.19 -7.85
N VAL A 40 4.96 7.34 -7.89
CA VAL A 40 5.20 8.18 -6.70
C VAL A 40 3.91 8.56 -5.97
N PRO A 41 2.89 9.17 -6.62
CA PRO A 41 1.65 9.49 -5.94
C PRO A 41 0.90 8.23 -5.46
N ALA A 42 0.99 7.12 -6.20
CA ALA A 42 0.36 5.86 -5.80
C ALA A 42 1.00 5.26 -4.54
N VAL A 43 2.34 5.32 -4.41
CA VAL A 43 3.07 4.87 -3.22
C VAL A 43 2.79 5.77 -2.02
N LEU A 44 2.66 7.09 -2.23
CA LEU A 44 2.23 8.01 -1.17
C LEU A 44 0.83 7.67 -0.67
N ALA A 45 -0.12 7.41 -1.58
CA ALA A 45 -1.46 6.96 -1.22
C ALA A 45 -1.43 5.62 -0.47
N ALA A 46 -0.60 4.67 -0.91
CA ALA A 46 -0.38 3.40 -0.23
C ALA A 46 0.15 3.58 1.21
N ALA A 47 1.08 4.52 1.43
CA ALA A 47 1.58 4.84 2.77
C ALA A 47 0.48 5.39 3.69
N VAL A 48 -0.36 6.30 3.18
CA VAL A 48 -1.49 6.84 3.95
C VAL A 48 -2.50 5.74 4.30
N LEU A 49 -2.85 4.88 3.34
CA LEU A 49 -3.76 3.76 3.57
C LEU A 49 -3.18 2.75 4.56
N ALA A 50 -1.90 2.39 4.42
CA ALA A 50 -1.21 1.50 5.35
C ALA A 50 -1.21 2.07 6.78
N TYR A 51 -0.98 3.38 6.93
CA TYR A 51 -1.08 4.05 8.22
C TYR A 51 -2.48 3.94 8.83
N LEU A 52 -3.53 4.18 8.03
CA LEU A 52 -4.91 4.04 8.49
C LEU A 52 -5.23 2.58 8.89
N LEU A 53 -4.77 1.60 8.11
CA LEU A 53 -4.99 0.19 8.41
C LEU A 53 -4.32 -0.23 9.72
N ALA A 54 -3.05 0.13 9.90
CA ALA A 54 -2.24 -0.32 11.03
C ALA A 54 -2.50 0.43 12.34
N TYR A 55 -2.87 1.72 12.27
CA TYR A 55 -2.99 2.56 13.46
C TYR A 55 -4.42 2.99 13.80
N LYS A 56 -5.35 3.02 12.84
CA LYS A 56 -6.77 3.31 13.13
C LYS A 56 -7.62 2.06 13.30
N GLY A 57 -6.98 0.90 13.39
CA GLY A 57 -7.63 -0.39 13.49
C GLY A 57 -8.44 -0.77 12.26
N GLY A 58 -7.94 -0.42 11.07
CA GLY A 58 -8.55 -0.85 9.82
C GLY A 58 -8.36 -2.35 9.61
N LEU A 59 -7.23 -2.91 10.06
CA LEU A 59 -6.91 -4.32 9.92
C LEU A 59 -7.83 -5.22 10.76
N GLU A 60 -8.12 -4.85 12.03
CA GLU A 60 -9.06 -5.62 12.85
C GLU A 60 -10.47 -5.62 12.25
N ARG A 61 -10.94 -4.47 11.75
CA ARG A 61 -12.26 -4.36 11.10
C ARG A 61 -12.37 -5.18 9.81
N LEU A 62 -11.27 -5.35 9.08
CA LEU A 62 -11.19 -6.19 7.89
C LEU A 62 -11.24 -7.67 8.27
N GLN A 63 -10.52 -8.04 9.33
CA GLN A 63 -10.52 -9.40 9.86
C GLN A 63 -11.89 -9.81 10.42
N ASP A 64 -12.61 -8.90 11.08
CA ASP A 64 -13.95 -9.17 11.61
C ASP A 64 -15.03 -9.35 10.52
N ARG A 65 -14.75 -8.91 9.28
CA ARG A 65 -15.71 -8.95 8.16
C ARG A 65 -15.45 -10.08 7.15
N LEU A 66 -14.29 -10.74 7.22
CA LEU A 66 -13.90 -11.87 6.37
C LEU A 66 -14.15 -13.20 7.09
#